data_AF-D8FAD1-F1
#
_entry.id   AF-D8FAD1-F1
#
_cell.length_a   1.000
_cell.length_b   1.000
_cell.length_c   1.000
_cell.angle_alpha   90.00
_cell.angle_beta   90.00
_cell.angle_gamma   90.00
#
_symmetry.space_group_name_H-M   'P 1'
#
loop_
_entity.id
_entity.type
_entity.pdbx_description
1 polymer ?
#
loop_
_entity_poly.entity_id
_entity_poly.type
_entity_poly.pdbx_seq_one_letter_code
_entity_poly.pdbx_strand_id
1 'polypeptide(L)'
;MAFHRMNKILEIDRESMCAVIQLGVINADLQKEVALHGLMYPPDPAILAAGMVPTTLELMDRTVLDVISDYGGAQFNAQAQALLLIEVNGDKDLVEKQGKRIEALCREKGAIAVDRAHTPVRHLSRPLRSRPKRGENDAPSKILDAISGLELIELENNRAGSICCGGGGNLEMTDPALSGTLSKRRIEEIRKTGAEKVVTACQQCVRTLKGQTRREKMAIEVMDITTVVARALRNV
;
A
#
# COMPACT_ATOMS: atom_id res chain seq x y z
N MET A 1 -14.35 25.16 -6.76
CA MET A 1 -13.07 25.33 -7.48
C MET A 1 -12.61 23.97 -7.97
N ALA A 2 -12.13 23.84 -9.20
CA ALA A 2 -11.80 22.53 -9.78
C ALA A 2 -10.28 22.32 -9.75
N PHE A 3 -9.81 21.52 -8.78
CA PHE A 3 -8.38 21.30 -8.51
C PHE A 3 -7.61 20.70 -9.69
N HIS A 4 -8.28 20.05 -10.65
CA HIS A 4 -7.65 19.50 -11.86
C HIS A 4 -7.02 20.56 -12.79
N ARG A 5 -7.34 21.85 -12.61
CA ARG A 5 -6.76 22.95 -13.39
C ARG A 5 -5.50 23.55 -12.74
N MET A 6 -5.15 23.11 -11.54
CA MET A 6 -3.97 23.57 -10.79
C MET A 6 -2.82 22.57 -11.01
N ASN A 7 -2.34 22.45 -12.25
CA ASN A 7 -1.41 21.41 -12.69
C ASN A 7 -0.06 21.97 -13.16
N LYS A 8 0.35 23.15 -12.68
CA LYS A 8 1.63 23.76 -13.04
C LYS A 8 2.73 23.43 -12.04
N ILE A 9 3.92 23.18 -12.57
CA ILE A 9 5.18 23.24 -11.82
C ILE A 9 5.58 24.72 -11.78
N LEU A 10 5.75 25.28 -10.59
CA LEU A 10 6.02 26.70 -10.38
C LEU A 10 7.52 26.98 -10.29
N GLU A 11 8.27 26.07 -9.68
CA GLU A 11 9.71 26.22 -9.47
C GLU A 11 10.40 24.85 -9.32
N ILE A 12 11.63 24.74 -9.82
CA ILE A 12 12.56 23.64 -9.55
C ILE A 12 13.90 24.27 -9.18
N ASP A 13 14.28 24.18 -7.91
CA ASP A 13 15.57 24.61 -7.41
C ASP A 13 16.53 23.42 -7.35
N ARG A 14 17.58 23.49 -8.16
CA ARG A 14 18.59 22.43 -8.33
C ARG A 14 19.65 22.43 -7.22
N GLU A 15 19.84 23.54 -6.50
CA GLU A 15 20.75 23.60 -5.37
C GLU A 15 20.09 23.04 -4.11
N SER A 16 18.87 23.48 -3.81
CA SER A 16 18.14 23.03 -2.62
C SER A 16 17.35 21.73 -2.81
N MET A 17 17.33 21.19 -4.02
CA MET A 17 16.59 19.96 -4.38
C MET A 17 15.09 20.07 -4.06
N CYS A 18 14.52 21.26 -4.23
CA CYS A 18 13.13 21.56 -3.93
C CYS A 18 12.34 21.85 -5.23
N ALA A 19 11.07 21.43 -5.26
CA ALA A 19 10.16 21.81 -6.34
C ALA A 19 8.86 22.36 -5.75
N VAL A 20 8.44 23.54 -6.21
CA VAL A 20 7.16 24.14 -5.84
C VAL A 20 6.17 23.79 -6.93
N ILE A 21 5.12 23.04 -6.59
CA ILE A 21 4.14 22.54 -7.55
C ILE A 21 2.72 22.87 -7.10
N GLN A 22 1.83 23.01 -8.07
CA GLN A 22 0.40 23.08 -7.79
C GLN A 22 -0.17 21.68 -7.51
N LEU A 23 -1.24 21.62 -6.70
CA LEU A 23 -1.78 20.38 -6.13
C LEU A 23 -2.19 19.31 -7.16
N GLY A 24 -2.52 19.71 -8.39
CA GLY A 24 -2.92 18.81 -9.47
C GLY A 24 -1.77 18.28 -10.32
N VAL A 25 -0.50 18.61 -10.00
CA VAL A 25 0.67 18.04 -10.69
C VAL A 25 0.81 16.58 -10.30
N ILE A 26 0.80 15.68 -11.29
CA ILE A 26 1.02 14.25 -11.07
C ILE A 26 2.51 13.91 -11.11
N ASN A 27 2.92 12.90 -10.34
CA ASN A 27 4.32 12.48 -10.24
C ASN A 27 4.98 12.19 -11.60
N ALA A 28 4.21 11.66 -12.56
CA ALA A 28 4.73 11.38 -13.90
C ALA A 28 5.18 12.66 -14.64
N ASP A 29 4.49 13.78 -14.44
CA ASP A 29 4.82 15.04 -15.09
C ASP A 29 5.95 15.75 -14.35
N LEU A 30 5.97 15.69 -13.01
CA LEU A 30 7.11 16.16 -12.22
C LEU A 30 8.39 15.39 -12.57
N GLN A 31 8.32 14.06 -12.67
CA GLN A 31 9.45 13.21 -13.04
C GLN A 31 10.01 13.54 -14.43
N LYS A 32 9.15 13.83 -15.41
CA LYS A 32 9.59 14.26 -16.75
C LYS A 32 10.33 15.60 -16.69
N GLU A 33 9.80 16.56 -15.92
CA GLU A 33 10.36 17.90 -15.85
C GLU A 33 11.73 17.89 -15.14
N VAL A 34 11.84 17.24 -13.97
CA VAL A 34 13.12 17.19 -13.25
C VAL A 34 14.20 16.42 -14.03
N ALA A 35 13.82 15.46 -14.88
CA ALA A 35 14.74 14.74 -15.74
C ALA A 35 15.47 15.65 -16.74
N LEU A 36 14.84 16.75 -17.19
CA LEU A 36 15.48 17.75 -18.05
C LEU A 36 16.66 18.44 -17.35
N HIS A 37 16.65 18.45 -16.01
CA HIS A 37 17.71 19.03 -15.19
C HIS A 37 18.76 17.99 -14.76
N GLY A 38 18.69 16.77 -15.29
CA GLY A 38 19.51 15.63 -14.87
C GLY A 38 19.13 15.11 -13.48
N LEU A 39 17.97 15.50 -12.97
CA LEU A 39 17.47 15.12 -11.65
C LEU A 39 16.42 14.00 -11.79
N MET A 40 16.28 13.18 -10.75
CA MET A 40 15.22 12.20 -10.63
C MET A 40 14.37 12.60 -9.44
N TYR A 41 13.05 12.56 -9.56
CA TYR A 41 12.11 12.67 -8.45
C TYR A 41 11.72 11.24 -8.03
N PRO A 42 12.45 10.64 -7.08
CA PRO A 42 12.31 9.23 -6.79
C PRO A 42 10.98 8.98 -6.07
N PRO A 43 10.27 7.90 -6.42
CA PRO A 43 9.17 7.43 -5.58
C PRO A 43 9.71 6.92 -4.24
N ASP A 44 9.64 7.75 -3.20
CA ASP A 44 10.29 7.59 -1.88
C ASP A 44 11.81 7.25 -1.94
N PRO A 45 12.67 8.28 -2.02
CA PRO A 45 14.10 8.18 -2.36
C PRO A 45 14.96 7.32 -1.43
N ALA A 46 14.67 7.32 -0.14
CA ALA A 46 15.68 6.90 0.83
C ALA A 46 15.86 5.37 0.82
N ILE A 47 14.76 4.63 0.66
CA ILE A 47 14.74 3.19 0.87
C ILE A 47 15.10 2.43 -0.41
N LEU A 48 14.65 2.91 -1.58
CA LEU A 48 14.98 2.29 -2.87
C LEU A 48 16.45 2.51 -3.26
N ALA A 49 17.02 3.70 -3.02
CA ALA A 49 18.44 3.99 -3.31
C ALA A 49 19.39 3.15 -2.45
N ALA A 50 18.92 2.66 -1.29
CA ALA A 50 19.66 1.74 -0.45
C ALA A 50 19.56 0.26 -0.90
N GLY A 51 18.91 -0.04 -2.03
CA GLY A 51 18.72 -1.41 -2.51
C GLY A 51 17.74 -2.22 -1.65
N MET A 52 16.78 -1.54 -1.03
CA MET A 52 15.75 -2.16 -0.20
C MET A 52 14.41 -2.06 -0.93
N VAL A 53 13.66 -3.17 -0.98
CA VAL A 53 12.34 -3.24 -1.62
C VAL A 53 11.29 -3.34 -0.51
N PRO A 54 10.82 -2.21 0.05
CA PRO A 54 9.73 -2.24 1.01
C PRO A 54 8.48 -2.72 0.29
N THR A 55 7.68 -3.55 0.96
CA THR A 55 6.38 -3.98 0.43
C THR A 55 5.28 -2.98 0.75
N THR A 56 5.43 -2.24 1.86
CA THR A 56 4.49 -1.18 2.25
C THR A 56 5.27 0.03 2.75
N LEU A 57 4.90 1.21 2.25
CA LEU A 57 5.26 2.51 2.80
C LEU A 57 3.95 3.28 2.96
N GLU A 58 3.59 3.58 4.21
CA GLU A 58 2.35 4.28 4.52
C GLU A 58 2.65 5.47 5.42
N LEU A 59 2.32 6.66 4.94
CA LEU A 59 2.51 7.92 5.66
C LEU A 59 1.16 8.38 6.21
N MET A 60 1.08 8.54 7.53
CA MET A 60 -0.07 9.09 8.24
C MET A 60 0.34 10.42 8.84
N ASP A 61 -0.41 11.49 8.56
CA ASP A 61 -0.17 12.80 9.17
C ASP A 61 -0.75 12.88 10.58
N ARG A 62 -0.50 14.01 11.25
CA ARG A 62 -0.97 14.27 12.61
C ARG A 62 -2.49 14.12 12.75
N THR A 63 -3.26 14.55 11.76
CA THR A 63 -4.72 14.48 11.77
C THR A 63 -5.17 13.03 11.84
N VAL A 64 -4.57 12.15 11.05
CA VAL A 64 -4.86 10.72 11.06
C VAL A 64 -4.43 10.08 12.38
N LEU A 65 -3.28 10.45 12.93
CA LEU A 65 -2.82 9.95 14.23
C LEU A 65 -3.79 10.32 15.35
N ASP A 66 -4.27 11.57 15.38
CA ASP A 66 -5.23 12.03 16.38
C ASP A 66 -6.55 11.26 16.29
N VAL A 67 -7.07 11.04 15.07
CA VAL A 67 -8.26 10.20 14.86
C VAL A 67 -8.04 8.76 15.36
N ILE A 68 -6.88 8.17 15.08
CA ILE A 68 -6.57 6.81 15.53
C ILE A 68 -6.40 6.76 17.05
N SER A 69 -5.87 7.80 17.69
CA SER A 69 -5.80 7.90 19.14
C SER A 69 -7.18 8.02 19.77
N ASP A 70 -8.04 8.89 19.23
CA ASP A 70 -9.37 9.17 19.76
C ASP A 70 -10.33 7.99 19.60
N TYR A 71 -10.32 7.32 18.45
CA TYR A 71 -11.25 6.23 18.14
C TYR A 71 -10.66 4.83 18.31
N GLY A 72 -9.35 4.67 18.08
CA GLY A 72 -8.65 3.39 18.11
C GLY A 72 -7.90 3.12 19.41
N GLY A 73 -7.76 4.11 20.29
CA GLY A 73 -7.06 4.00 21.57
C GLY A 73 -5.55 3.78 21.44
N ALA A 74 -4.97 3.96 20.24
CA ALA A 74 -3.54 3.82 20.03
C ALA A 74 -2.80 5.09 20.51
N GLN A 75 -1.64 4.92 21.12
CA GLN A 75 -0.82 6.03 21.59
C GLN A 75 0.35 6.25 20.63
N PHE A 76 0.51 7.50 20.20
CA PHE A 76 1.64 7.93 19.38
C PHE A 76 2.48 8.95 20.15
N ASN A 77 3.71 9.17 19.70
CA ASN A 77 4.55 10.22 20.27
C ASN A 77 3.87 11.59 20.07
N ALA A 78 3.69 12.34 21.16
CA ALA A 78 3.00 13.63 21.14
C ALA A 78 3.70 14.69 20.25
N GLN A 79 5.00 14.54 20.00
CA GLN A 79 5.78 15.42 19.13
C GLN A 79 5.74 14.99 17.66
N ALA A 80 5.19 13.81 17.34
CA ALA A 80 5.10 13.33 15.97
C ALA A 80 4.02 14.09 15.18
N GLN A 81 4.44 14.74 14.09
CA GLN A 81 3.56 15.37 13.11
C GLN A 81 3.18 14.41 11.97
N ALA A 82 3.89 13.30 11.84
CA ALA A 82 3.60 12.23 10.90
C ALA A 82 4.20 10.91 11.39
N LEU A 83 3.63 9.80 10.93
CA LEU A 83 4.12 8.44 11.13
C LEU A 83 4.34 7.79 9.77
N LEU A 84 5.53 7.24 9.57
CA LEU A 84 5.85 6.43 8.38
C LEU A 84 5.92 4.95 8.80
N LEU A 85 5.01 4.14 8.28
CA LEU A 85 5.02 2.69 8.42
C LEU A 85 5.82 2.08 7.27
N ILE A 86 6.80 1.24 7.60
CA ILE A 86 7.67 0.58 6.64
C ILE A 86 7.57 -0.94 6.84
N GLU A 87 7.07 -1.64 5.84
CA GLU A 87 7.02 -3.11 5.81
C GLU A 87 8.06 -3.65 4.83
N VAL A 88 8.80 -4.65 5.26
CA VAL A 88 9.84 -5.32 4.46
C VAL A 88 9.55 -6.81 4.42
N ASN A 89 9.60 -7.40 3.23
CA ASN A 89 9.41 -8.84 3.04
C ASN A 89 10.74 -9.51 2.68
N GLY A 90 10.95 -10.72 3.21
CA GLY A 90 12.15 -11.51 2.96
C GLY A 90 12.24 -12.68 3.93
N ASP A 91 13.30 -13.48 3.82
CA ASP A 91 13.67 -14.43 4.86
C ASP A 91 14.11 -13.69 6.14
N LYS A 92 14.20 -14.43 7.24
CA LYS A 92 14.50 -13.86 8.57
C LYS A 92 15.81 -13.08 8.59
N ASP A 93 16.84 -13.55 7.89
CA ASP A 93 18.16 -12.92 7.89
C ASP A 93 18.17 -11.67 7.01
N LEU A 94 17.47 -11.72 5.88
CA LEU A 94 17.30 -10.55 5.00
C LEU A 94 16.47 -9.45 5.66
N VAL A 95 15.34 -9.79 6.28
CA VAL A 95 14.47 -8.84 6.99
C VAL A 95 15.20 -8.18 8.16
N GLU A 96 15.98 -8.94 8.93
CA GLU A 96 16.74 -8.37 10.04
C GLU A 96 17.83 -7.40 9.55
N LYS A 97 18.55 -7.74 8.47
CA LYS A 97 19.55 -6.86 7.86
C LYS A 97 18.93 -5.59 7.29
N GLN A 98 17.83 -5.71 6.55
CA GLN A 98 17.12 -4.57 5.96
C GLN A 98 16.48 -3.71 7.04
N GLY A 99 15.86 -4.31 8.07
CA GLY A 99 15.28 -3.58 9.20
C GLY A 99 16.29 -2.72 9.94
N LYS A 100 17.49 -3.25 10.22
CA LYS A 100 18.58 -2.46 10.84
C LYS A 100 19.02 -1.29 9.96
N ARG A 101 19.10 -1.51 8.64
CA ARG A 101 19.52 -0.47 7.70
C ARG A 101 18.47 0.63 7.54
N ILE A 102 17.18 0.26 7.51
CA ILE A 102 16.07 1.21 7.49
C ILE A 102 16.04 2.03 8.77
N GLU A 103 16.21 1.39 9.92
CA GLU A 103 16.23 2.09 11.20
C GLU A 103 17.34 3.14 11.24
N ALA A 104 18.56 2.77 10.85
CA ALA A 104 19.69 3.70 10.78
C ALA A 104 19.40 4.87 9.83
N LEU A 105 18.83 4.59 8.66
CA LEU A 105 18.49 5.59 7.67
C LEU A 105 17.40 6.56 8.16
N CYS A 106 16.34 6.06 8.78
CA CYS A 106 15.28 6.91 9.34
C CYS A 106 15.84 7.86 10.40
N ARG A 107 16.74 7.38 11.28
CA ARG A 107 17.42 8.23 12.27
C ARG A 107 18.32 9.27 11.61
N GLU A 108 19.11 8.88 10.61
CA GLU A 108 19.97 9.78 9.83
C GLU A 108 19.15 10.91 9.18
N LYS A 109 17.94 10.61 8.70
CA LYS A 109 17.03 11.59 8.07
C LYS A 109 16.18 12.39 9.07
N GLY A 110 16.42 12.26 10.38
CA GLY A 110 15.78 13.08 11.40
C GLY A 110 14.48 12.54 11.97
N ALA A 111 14.21 11.23 11.85
CA ALA A 111 13.09 10.61 12.54
C ALA A 111 13.25 10.78 14.07
N ILE A 112 12.26 11.43 14.70
CA ILE A 112 12.24 11.70 16.15
C ILE A 112 12.14 10.43 17.00
N ALA A 113 11.59 9.36 16.42
CA ALA A 113 11.48 8.04 17.00
C ALA A 113 11.45 7.00 15.87
N VAL A 114 12.03 5.82 16.12
CA VAL A 114 11.95 4.68 15.22
C VAL A 114 11.75 3.44 16.08
N ASP A 115 10.62 2.79 15.88
CA ASP A 115 10.26 1.56 16.58
C ASP A 115 10.26 0.39 15.59
N ARG A 116 11.01 -0.66 15.93
CA ARG A 116 11.04 -1.89 15.15
C ARG A 116 10.19 -2.95 15.82
N ALA A 117 9.26 -3.53 15.08
CA ALA A 117 8.51 -4.66 15.59
C ALA A 117 9.44 -5.90 15.68
N HIS A 118 9.68 -6.40 16.90
CA HIS A 118 10.54 -7.55 17.16
C HIS A 118 9.80 -8.89 17.10
N THR A 119 8.47 -8.86 17.12
CA THR A 119 7.63 -10.01 16.76
C THR A 119 7.37 -9.98 15.26
N PRO A 120 7.35 -11.14 14.56
CA PRO A 120 6.83 -11.19 13.20
C PRO A 120 5.40 -10.64 13.20
N VAL A 121 5.23 -9.40 12.75
CA VAL A 121 3.92 -8.80 12.59
C VAL A 121 3.32 -9.51 11.38
N ARG A 122 2.26 -10.28 11.59
CA ARG A 122 1.47 -10.80 10.47
C ARG A 122 0.71 -9.63 9.86
N HIS A 123 1.33 -8.96 8.90
CA HIS A 123 0.81 -7.82 8.13
C HIS A 123 0.35 -6.60 8.95
N LEU A 124 0.97 -5.45 8.68
CA LEU A 124 0.64 -4.14 9.27
C LEU A 124 -0.70 -3.56 8.80
N SER A 125 -1.42 -4.22 7.88
CA SER A 125 -2.84 -3.94 7.63
C SER A 125 -3.78 -4.54 8.67
N ARG A 126 -3.27 -5.14 9.76
CA ARG A 126 -4.10 -5.72 10.82
C ARG A 126 -3.47 -5.57 12.22
N PRO A 127 -4.09 -4.86 13.18
CA PRO A 127 -3.68 -4.95 14.57
C PRO A 127 -3.96 -6.37 15.08
N LEU A 128 -2.93 -7.02 15.64
CA LEU A 128 -3.03 -8.37 16.22
C LEU A 128 -3.20 -8.29 17.75
N ARG A 129 -4.11 -9.09 18.28
CA ARG A 129 -3.77 -10.05 19.36
C ARG A 129 -4.43 -11.42 19.11
N SER A 130 -3.61 -12.46 19.33
CA SER A 130 -3.85 -13.92 19.46
C SER A 130 -4.63 -14.70 18.37
N ARG A 131 -4.01 -15.80 17.91
CA ARG A 131 -4.57 -16.93 17.13
C ARG A 131 -5.27 -17.93 18.09
N PRO A 132 -6.14 -18.90 17.65
CA PRO A 132 -6.48 -19.32 16.27
C PRO A 132 -7.98 -19.66 15.99
N LYS A 133 -8.51 -19.28 14.81
CA LYS A 133 -9.42 -20.01 13.89
C LYS A 133 -10.07 -19.00 12.92
N ARG A 134 -10.79 -19.50 11.90
CA ARG A 134 -11.51 -18.71 10.86
C ARG A 134 -12.23 -17.52 11.51
N GLY A 135 -12.03 -16.33 10.93
CA GLY A 135 -12.87 -15.14 11.18
C GLY A 135 -13.10 -14.74 12.63
N GLU A 136 -12.15 -14.01 13.25
CA GLU A 136 -12.50 -13.26 14.47
C GLU A 136 -11.80 -11.91 14.63
N ASN A 137 -10.83 -11.55 13.78
CA ASN A 137 -10.11 -10.26 13.86
C ASN A 137 -9.68 -9.75 12.47
N ASP A 138 -10.54 -9.86 11.46
CA ASP A 138 -10.38 -9.15 10.20
C ASP A 138 -11.58 -8.23 10.04
N ALA A 139 -11.42 -6.93 10.29
CA ALA A 139 -12.53 -5.98 10.13
C ALA A 139 -13.14 -6.08 8.71
N PRO A 140 -12.33 -6.17 7.63
CA PRO A 140 -12.83 -6.51 6.29
C PRO A 140 -13.62 -7.82 6.20
N SER A 141 -13.10 -8.95 6.71
CA SER A 141 -13.82 -10.23 6.58
C SER A 141 -15.10 -10.26 7.42
N LYS A 142 -15.12 -9.65 8.61
CA LYS A 142 -16.33 -9.52 9.44
C LYS A 142 -17.43 -8.73 8.73
N ILE A 143 -17.06 -7.65 8.03
CA ILE A 143 -18.00 -6.87 7.24
C ILE A 143 -18.59 -7.73 6.11
N LEU A 144 -17.76 -8.55 5.45
CA LEU A 144 -18.22 -9.43 4.38
C LEU A 144 -19.04 -10.62 4.88
N ASP A 145 -18.67 -11.21 6.02
CA ASP A 145 -19.43 -12.29 6.69
C ASP A 145 -20.83 -11.82 7.11
N ALA A 146 -20.98 -10.52 7.44
CA ALA A 146 -22.26 -9.93 7.81
C ALA A 146 -23.21 -9.72 6.61
N ILE A 147 -22.72 -9.84 5.37
CA ILE A 147 -23.54 -9.67 4.17
C ILE A 147 -24.11 -11.03 3.75
N SER A 148 -25.43 -11.19 3.88
CA SER A 148 -26.14 -12.41 3.48
C SER A 148 -25.98 -12.69 1.98
N GLY A 149 -25.68 -13.94 1.63
CA GLY A 149 -25.56 -14.40 0.24
C GLY A 149 -24.14 -14.30 -0.36
N LEU A 150 -23.13 -13.92 0.42
CA LEU A 150 -21.73 -14.04 0.02
C LEU A 150 -21.14 -15.39 0.46
N GLU A 151 -20.47 -16.07 -0.47
CA GLU A 151 -19.58 -17.18 -0.15
C GLU A 151 -18.13 -16.68 -0.24
N LEU A 152 -17.42 -16.68 0.89
CA LEU A 152 -16.04 -16.23 0.94
C LEU A 152 -15.07 -17.39 0.72
N ILE A 153 -14.28 -17.29 -0.35
CA ILE A 153 -13.22 -18.24 -0.69
C ILE A 153 -11.87 -17.55 -0.40
N GLU A 154 -11.08 -18.11 0.52
CA GLU A 154 -9.72 -17.62 0.76
C GLU A 154 -8.77 -18.09 -0.36
N LEU A 155 -7.84 -17.22 -0.74
CA LEU A 155 -6.75 -17.57 -1.66
C LEU A 155 -5.77 -18.56 -1.01
N GLU A 156 -5.07 -19.35 -1.82
CA GLU A 156 -4.07 -20.34 -1.41
C GLU A 156 -2.98 -19.70 -0.51
N ASN A 157 -2.45 -18.57 -0.96
CA ASN A 157 -1.51 -17.69 -0.29
C ASN A 157 -2.28 -16.59 0.42
N ASN A 158 -2.69 -16.89 1.65
CA ASN A 158 -3.39 -15.96 2.55
C ASN A 158 -2.56 -15.64 3.80
N ARG A 159 -2.99 -14.60 4.52
CA ARG A 159 -2.38 -14.17 5.79
C ARG A 159 -0.87 -13.96 5.60
N ALA A 160 -0.04 -14.59 6.42
CA ALA A 160 1.42 -14.45 6.35
C ALA A 160 2.05 -14.98 5.05
N GLY A 161 1.30 -15.73 4.23
CA GLY A 161 1.74 -16.15 2.90
C GLY A 161 1.30 -15.22 1.78
N SER A 162 0.51 -14.17 2.06
CA SER A 162 -0.10 -13.34 1.02
C SER A 162 0.93 -12.65 0.12
N ILE A 163 0.68 -12.66 -1.19
CA ILE A 163 1.55 -12.07 -2.21
C ILE A 163 1.04 -10.69 -2.71
N CYS A 164 1.92 -9.76 -3.06
CA CYS A 164 1.47 -8.46 -3.56
C CYS A 164 0.80 -8.57 -4.95
N CYS A 165 -0.13 -7.67 -5.27
CA CYS A 165 -0.71 -7.55 -6.61
C CYS A 165 0.27 -6.97 -7.65
N GLY A 166 1.39 -6.39 -7.19
CA GLY A 166 2.42 -5.77 -8.04
C GLY A 166 2.15 -4.31 -8.43
N GLY A 167 1.03 -3.72 -7.99
CA GLY A 167 0.65 -2.35 -8.36
C GLY A 167 1.17 -1.23 -7.45
N GLY A 168 1.47 -1.56 -6.18
CA GLY A 168 1.87 -0.58 -5.16
C GLY A 168 3.34 -0.20 -5.20
N GLY A 169 3.74 0.74 -4.34
CA GLY A 169 5.16 1.10 -4.14
C GLY A 169 5.88 1.66 -5.38
N ASN A 170 5.12 2.22 -6.33
CA ASN A 170 5.61 2.65 -7.65
C ASN A 170 6.32 1.56 -8.47
N LEU A 171 6.13 0.29 -8.10
CA LEU A 171 6.74 -0.85 -8.79
C LEU A 171 6.34 -0.87 -10.27
N GLU A 172 5.11 -0.51 -10.60
CA GLU A 172 4.65 -0.43 -11.99
C GLU A 172 5.43 0.59 -12.83
N MET A 173 5.98 1.63 -12.20
CA MET A 173 6.80 2.66 -12.87
C MET A 173 8.28 2.30 -12.93
N THR A 174 8.81 1.70 -11.86
CA THR A 174 10.24 1.43 -11.72
C THR A 174 10.65 0.08 -12.31
N ASP A 175 9.79 -0.94 -12.20
CA ASP A 175 9.98 -2.26 -12.81
C ASP A 175 8.64 -2.85 -13.31
N PRO A 176 8.21 -2.44 -14.51
CA PRO A 176 6.97 -2.93 -15.12
C PRO A 176 6.96 -4.45 -15.33
N ALA A 177 8.13 -5.07 -15.53
CA ALA A 177 8.24 -6.50 -15.77
C ALA A 177 7.95 -7.30 -14.49
N LEU A 178 8.51 -6.87 -13.36
CA LEU A 178 8.22 -7.46 -12.05
C LEU A 178 6.77 -7.23 -11.64
N SER A 179 6.25 -6.00 -11.82
CA SER A 179 4.83 -5.68 -11.60
C SER A 179 3.91 -6.62 -12.40
N GLY A 180 4.21 -6.82 -13.68
CA GLY A 180 3.51 -7.75 -14.56
C GLY A 180 3.57 -9.21 -14.07
N THR A 181 4.74 -9.65 -13.60
CA THR A 181 4.93 -11.02 -13.07
C THR A 181 4.12 -11.26 -11.80
N LEU A 182 4.13 -10.31 -10.86
CA LEU A 182 3.37 -10.41 -9.60
C LEU A 182 1.87 -10.39 -9.84
N SER A 183 1.39 -9.50 -10.72
CA SER A 183 -0.03 -9.43 -11.06
C SER A 183 -0.53 -10.70 -11.73
N LYS A 184 0.23 -11.30 -12.66
CA LYS A 184 -0.07 -12.60 -13.28
C LYS A 184 -0.17 -13.72 -12.25
N ARG A 185 0.83 -13.84 -11.38
CA ARG A 185 0.84 -14.86 -10.32
C ARG A 185 -0.37 -14.74 -9.41
N ARG A 186 -0.74 -13.52 -9.01
CA ARG A 186 -1.93 -13.28 -8.18
C ARG A 186 -3.23 -13.62 -8.91
N ILE A 187 -3.30 -13.36 -10.22
CA ILE A 187 -4.46 -13.67 -11.04
C ILE A 187 -4.62 -15.18 -11.28
N GLU A 188 -3.54 -15.90 -11.51
CA GLU A 188 -3.56 -17.38 -11.62
C GLU A 188 -4.10 -18.02 -10.34
N GLU A 189 -3.69 -17.49 -9.19
CA GLU A 189 -4.20 -17.95 -7.89
C GLU A 189 -5.69 -17.65 -7.71
N ILE A 190 -6.13 -16.43 -8.04
CA ILE A 190 -7.56 -16.08 -8.05
C ILE A 190 -8.32 -17.04 -8.96
N ARG A 191 -7.80 -17.33 -10.15
CA ARG A 191 -8.43 -18.22 -11.13
C ARG A 191 -8.69 -19.61 -10.57
N LYS A 192 -7.75 -20.17 -9.80
CA LYS A 192 -7.89 -21.50 -9.18
C LYS A 192 -9.06 -21.58 -8.20
N THR A 193 -9.49 -20.46 -7.62
CA THR A 193 -10.61 -20.45 -6.66
C THR A 193 -11.98 -20.61 -7.32
N GLY A 194 -12.11 -20.33 -8.62
CA GLY A 194 -13.40 -20.28 -9.30
C GLY A 194 -14.29 -19.10 -8.88
N ALA A 195 -13.78 -18.14 -8.10
CA ALA A 195 -14.55 -17.00 -7.64
C ALA A 195 -14.97 -16.07 -8.81
N GLU A 196 -16.23 -15.65 -8.80
CA GLU A 196 -16.75 -14.67 -9.75
C GLU A 196 -16.27 -13.24 -9.46
N LYS A 197 -15.97 -12.97 -8.18
CA LYS A 197 -15.67 -11.63 -7.67
C LYS A 197 -14.45 -11.67 -6.78
N VAL A 198 -13.61 -10.66 -6.90
CA VAL A 198 -12.44 -10.44 -6.04
C VAL A 198 -12.66 -9.15 -5.27
N VAL A 199 -12.57 -9.23 -3.95
CA VAL A 199 -12.77 -8.09 -3.06
C VAL A 199 -11.45 -7.72 -2.41
N THR A 200 -11.12 -6.43 -2.40
CA THR A 200 -9.94 -5.88 -1.73
C THR A 200 -10.27 -4.52 -1.11
N ALA A 201 -9.53 -4.11 -0.08
CA ALA A 201 -9.64 -2.77 0.50
C ALA A 201 -8.59 -1.79 -0.05
N CYS A 202 -7.72 -2.24 -0.96
CA CYS A 202 -6.66 -1.42 -1.54
C CYS A 202 -7.02 -0.98 -2.96
N GLN A 203 -7.13 0.33 -3.18
CA GLN A 203 -7.47 0.91 -4.48
C GLN A 203 -6.43 0.58 -5.57
N GLN A 204 -5.14 0.44 -5.20
CA GLN A 204 -4.13 0.01 -6.18
C GLN A 204 -4.32 -1.46 -6.59
N CYS A 205 -4.69 -2.35 -5.66
CA CYS A 205 -5.07 -3.71 -6.01
C CYS A 205 -6.28 -3.72 -6.96
N VAL A 206 -7.30 -2.89 -6.70
CA VAL A 206 -8.46 -2.77 -7.61
C VAL A 206 -7.98 -2.38 -9.02
N ARG A 207 -7.18 -1.32 -9.14
CA ARG A 207 -6.69 -0.84 -10.45
C ARG A 207 -5.86 -1.89 -11.17
N THR A 208 -4.84 -2.45 -10.51
CA THR A 208 -3.90 -3.39 -11.12
C THR A 208 -4.57 -4.71 -11.49
N LEU A 209 -5.39 -5.28 -10.59
CA LEU A 209 -6.08 -6.53 -10.86
C LEU A 209 -7.17 -6.34 -11.93
N LYS A 210 -7.92 -5.23 -11.95
CA LYS A 210 -8.84 -4.92 -13.07
C LYS A 210 -8.12 -4.84 -14.42
N GLY A 211 -6.94 -4.23 -14.44
CA GLY A 211 -6.11 -4.17 -15.64
C GLY A 211 -5.70 -5.56 -16.11
N GLN A 212 -5.28 -6.40 -15.18
CA GLN A 212 -4.80 -7.75 -15.49
C GLN A 212 -5.93 -8.72 -15.87
N THR A 213 -7.09 -8.69 -15.18
CA THR A 213 -8.25 -9.51 -15.57
C THR A 213 -8.75 -9.19 -16.98
N ARG A 214 -8.72 -7.91 -17.37
CA ARG A 214 -9.05 -7.47 -18.75
C ARG A 214 -8.06 -8.02 -19.78
N ARG A 215 -6.75 -7.96 -19.50
CA ARG A 215 -5.70 -8.49 -20.38
C ARG A 215 -5.84 -10.00 -20.58
N GLU A 216 -6.18 -10.73 -19.53
CA GLU A 216 -6.35 -12.19 -19.56
C GLU A 216 -7.77 -12.63 -19.95
N LYS A 217 -8.65 -11.68 -20.30
CA LYS A 217 -10.05 -11.91 -20.70
C LYS A 217 -10.82 -12.77 -19.69
N MET A 218 -10.58 -12.53 -18.40
CA MET A 218 -11.26 -13.24 -17.33
C MET A 218 -12.61 -12.61 -17.01
N ALA A 219 -13.62 -13.45 -16.82
CA ALA A 219 -14.95 -13.05 -16.36
C ALA A 219 -14.99 -12.89 -14.83
N ILE A 220 -14.03 -12.16 -14.25
CA ILE A 220 -13.96 -11.88 -12.80
C ILE A 220 -14.15 -10.39 -12.55
N GLU A 221 -15.11 -10.05 -11.68
CA GLU A 221 -15.33 -8.67 -11.24
C GLU A 221 -14.43 -8.34 -10.04
N VAL A 222 -13.50 -7.39 -10.21
CA VAL A 222 -12.67 -6.89 -9.10
C VAL A 222 -13.35 -5.68 -8.47
N MET A 223 -13.52 -5.70 -7.15
CA MET A 223 -14.28 -4.69 -6.40
C MET A 223 -13.53 -4.22 -5.15
N ASP A 224 -13.77 -2.96 -4.80
CA ASP A 224 -13.41 -2.46 -3.48
C ASP A 224 -14.45 -2.94 -2.45
N ILE A 225 -14.02 -3.20 -1.21
CA ILE A 225 -14.92 -3.60 -0.11
C ILE A 225 -16.05 -2.59 0.11
N THR A 226 -15.79 -1.29 -0.04
CA THR A 226 -16.84 -0.26 0.10
C THR A 226 -17.92 -0.40 -0.97
N THR A 227 -17.56 -0.87 -2.18
CA THR A 227 -18.53 -1.13 -3.25
C THR A 227 -19.41 -2.33 -2.91
N VAL A 228 -18.84 -3.38 -2.30
CA VAL A 228 -19.61 -4.56 -1.88
C VAL A 228 -20.61 -4.17 -0.78
N VAL A 229 -20.17 -3.42 0.22
CA VAL A 229 -21.04 -2.90 1.29
C VAL A 229 -22.14 -2.01 0.73
N ALA A 230 -21.80 -1.07 -0.16
CA ALA A 230 -22.78 -0.17 -0.76
C ALA A 230 -23.83 -0.91 -1.60
N ARG A 231 -23.46 -1.99 -2.30
CA ARG A 231 -24.42 -2.84 -3.03
C ARG A 231 -25.30 -3.63 -2.08
N ALA A 232 -24.73 -4.19 -1.01
CA ALA A 232 -25.49 -4.90 0.01
C ALA A 232 -26.56 -4.00 0.64
N LEU A 233 -26.21 -2.76 1.02
CA LEU A 233 -27.12 -1.80 1.62
C LEU A 233 -28.26 -1.32 0.69
N ARG A 234 -28.11 -1.43 -0.64
CA ARG A 234 -29.15 -1.07 -1.61
C ARG A 234 -30.14 -2.20 -1.90
N ASN A 235 -29.79 -3.42 -1.51
CA ASN A 235 -30.60 -4.63 -1.70
C ASN A 235 -31.33 -5.06 -0.41
N VAL A 236 -31.29 -4.22 0.63
CA VAL A 236 -32.12 -4.29 1.85
C VAL A 236 -33.29 -3.33 1.68
#